data_AF-A0A918TYL0-F1
#
_entry.id   AF-A0A918TYL0-F1
#
_cell.length_a   1.000
_cell.length_b   1.000
_cell.length_c   1.000
_cell.angle_alpha   90.00
_cell.angle_beta   90.00
_cell.angle_gamma   90.00
#
_symmetry.space_group_name_H-M   'P 1'
#
loop_
_entity.id
_entity.type
_entity.pdbx_description
1 polymer ?
#
loop_
_entity_poly.entity_id
_entity_poly.type
_entity_poly.pdbx_seq_one_letter_code
_entity_poly.pdbx_strand_id
1 'polypeptide(L)' 'MKTIALLLLACSTAFSQGPRPEQLEASPQAVGEAGLVWYTTWETALAEAKRSNRPIFFMAAAATCNGIPGVF' A
#
# COMPACT_ATOMS: atom_id res chain seq x y z
N MET A 1 -5.10 -36.85 -16.01
CA MET A 1 -5.74 -35.61 -16.56
C MET A 1 -6.36 -34.73 -15.47
N LYS A 2 -7.20 -35.25 -14.56
CA LYS A 2 -7.79 -34.47 -13.45
C LYS A 2 -6.76 -33.82 -12.50
N THR A 3 -5.64 -34.48 -12.21
CA THR A 3 -4.60 -33.98 -11.30
C THR A 3 -3.84 -32.78 -11.86
N ILE A 4 -3.62 -32.76 -13.18
CA ILE A 4 -2.95 -31.63 -13.88
C ILE A 4 -3.87 -30.41 -13.89
N ALA A 5 -5.16 -30.61 -14.14
CA ALA A 5 -6.15 -29.53 -14.08
C ALA A 5 -6.25 -28.91 -12.68
N LEU A 6 -6.14 -29.72 -11.61
CA LEU A 6 -6.17 -29.25 -10.23
C LEU A 6 -4.92 -28.43 -9.85
N LEU A 7 -3.74 -28.83 -10.34
CA LEU A 7 -2.48 -28.12 -10.13
C LEU A 7 -2.43 -26.78 -10.87
N LEU A 8 -2.95 -26.73 -12.10
CA LEU A 8 -3.04 -25.49 -12.87
C LEU A 8 -4.01 -24.48 -12.22
N LEU A 9 -5.09 -24.94 -11.59
CA LEU A 9 -6.04 -24.07 -10.90
C LEU A 9 -5.46 -23.45 -9.61
N ALA A 10 -4.55 -24.15 -8.93
CA ALA A 10 -3.92 -23.68 -7.69
C ALA A 10 -2.79 -22.64 -7.92
N CYS A 11 -2.21 -22.59 -9.12
CA CYS A 11 -1.13 -21.65 -9.44
C CYS A 11 -1.64 -20.21 -9.68
N SER A 12 -2.90 -20.08 -10.09
CA SER A 12 -3.53 -18.80 -10.45
C SER A 12 -3.69 -17.82 -9.27
N THR A 13 -3.69 -18.31 -8.03
CA THR A 13 -3.86 -17.47 -6.83
C THR A 13 -2.55 -16.86 -6.32
N ALA A 14 -1.39 -17.28 -6.84
CA ALA A 14 -0.08 -16.81 -6.40
C ALA A 14 0.30 -15.43 -6.96
N PHE A 15 -0.46 -14.87 -7.90
CA PHE A 15 -0.08 -13.66 -8.66
C PHE A 15 -0.64 -12.33 -8.12
N SER A 16 -1.37 -12.31 -7.00
CA SER A 16 -1.95 -11.07 -6.48
C SER A 16 -1.04 -10.33 -5.47
N GLN A 17 0.28 -10.37 -5.65
CA GLN A 17 1.22 -9.62 -4.80
C GLN A 17 1.57 -8.30 -5.51
N GLY A 18 1.42 -7.17 -4.82
CA GLY A 18 1.82 -5.86 -5.34
C GLY A 18 3.34 -5.79 -5.64
N PRO A 19 3.80 -4.73 -6.34
CA PRO A 19 5.23 -4.54 -6.59
C PRO A 19 6.00 -4.52 -5.27
N ARG A 20 7.14 -5.22 -5.24
CA ARG A 20 8.02 -5.20 -4.07
C ARG A 20 8.62 -3.80 -3.87
N PRO A 21 9.10 -3.45 -2.66
CA PRO A 21 9.71 -2.15 -2.42
C PRO A 21 10.83 -1.78 -3.41
N GLU A 22 11.64 -2.76 -3.86
CA GLU A 22 12.71 -2.52 -4.82
C GLU A 22 12.20 -2.25 -6.26
N GLN A 23 10.92 -2.48 -6.51
CA GLN A 23 10.24 -2.27 -7.79
C GLN A 23 9.39 -0.98 -7.78
N LEU A 24 9.38 -0.23 -6.68
CA LEU A 24 8.68 1.05 -6.60
C LEU A 24 9.55 2.15 -7.20
N GLU A 25 9.10 2.71 -8.32
CA GLU A 25 9.73 3.88 -8.93
C GLU A 25 9.36 5.17 -8.19
N ALA A 26 10.10 6.24 -8.48
CA ALA A 26 9.72 7.56 -8.02
C ALA A 26 8.32 7.93 -8.55
N SER A 27 7.57 8.62 -7.70
CA SER A 27 6.28 9.21 -8.05
C SER A 27 6.43 10.05 -9.33
N PRO A 28 5.62 9.80 -10.39
CA PRO A 28 5.67 10.58 -11.63
C PRO A 28 5.10 11.99 -11.46
N GLN A 29 4.44 12.26 -10.34
CA GLN A 29 3.86 13.56 -10.01
C GLN A 29 4.97 14.61 -9.84
N ALA A 30 4.70 15.82 -10.33
CA ALA A 30 5.63 16.92 -10.16
C ALA A 30 5.65 17.39 -8.69
N VAL A 31 6.78 17.97 -8.26
CA VAL A 31 6.89 18.53 -6.91
C VAL A 31 5.85 19.63 -6.72
N GLY A 32 5.01 19.49 -5.70
CA GLY A 32 3.93 20.43 -5.37
C GLY A 32 2.55 20.01 -5.90
N GLU A 33 2.45 18.96 -6.70
CA GLU A 33 1.15 18.35 -7.03
C GLU A 33 0.54 17.64 -5.81
N ALA A 34 -0.78 17.42 -5.87
CA ALA A 34 -1.50 16.72 -4.81
C ALA A 34 -0.98 15.29 -4.66
N GLY A 35 -0.41 14.98 -3.49
CA GLY A 35 0.14 13.67 -3.16
C GLY A 35 -0.20 13.22 -1.74
N LEU A 36 0.26 12.02 -1.39
CA LEU A 36 0.11 11.44 -0.05
C LEU A 36 1.42 11.61 0.71
N VAL A 37 1.31 11.96 2.00
CA VAL A 37 2.43 12.01 2.93
C VAL A 37 2.07 11.16 4.14
N TRP A 38 2.97 10.24 4.52
CA TRP A 38 2.80 9.38 5.67
C TRP A 38 3.40 10.04 6.92
N TYR A 39 2.58 10.16 7.96
CA TYR A 39 3.02 10.57 9.30
C TYR A 39 3.04 9.34 10.20
N THR A 40 4.18 9.05 10.81
CA THR A 40 4.38 7.84 11.62
C THR A 40 4.05 8.04 13.11
N THR A 41 3.71 9.25 13.51
CA THR A 41 3.34 9.60 14.90
C THR A 41 2.07 10.45 14.92
N TRP A 42 1.28 10.30 15.99
CA TRP A 42 0.03 11.04 16.14
C TRP A 42 0.27 12.54 16.28
N GLU A 43 1.34 12.93 16.97
CA GLU A 43 1.72 14.32 17.22
C GLU A 43 1.97 15.07 15.90
N THR A 44 2.76 14.46 15.00
CA THR A 44 3.08 15.08 13.70
C THR A 44 1.88 15.10 12.76
N ALA A 45 1.09 14.02 12.73
CA ALA A 45 -0.14 13.96 11.95
C ALA A 45 -1.16 15.03 12.39
N LEU A 46 -1.36 15.19 13.70
CA LEU A 46 -2.29 16.16 14.26
C LEU A 46 -1.84 17.61 14.02
N ALA A 47 -0.53 17.88 14.09
CA ALA A 47 0.02 19.18 13.77
C ALA A 47 -0.24 19.57 12.30
N GLU A 48 -0.03 18.66 11.35
CA GLU A 48 -0.28 18.91 9.93
C GLU A 48 -1.77 19.07 9.61
N ALA A 49 -2.62 18.21 10.20
CA ALA A 49 -4.07 18.29 10.00
C ALA A 49 -4.62 19.65 10.44
N LYS A 50 -4.14 20.17 11.57
CA LYS A 50 -4.48 21.51 12.06
C LYS A 50 -3.94 22.61 11.14
N ARG A 51 -2.66 22.54 10.76
CA ARG A 51 -2.02 23.55 9.89
C ARG A 51 -2.71 23.67 8.54
N SER A 52 -3.11 22.53 7.97
CA SER A 52 -3.71 22.46 6.64
C SER A 52 -5.23 22.48 6.61
N ASN A 53 -5.89 22.40 7.78
CA ASN A 53 -7.33 22.28 7.92
C ASN A 53 -7.92 21.11 7.09
N ARG A 54 -7.21 19.97 7.07
CA ARG A 54 -7.61 18.76 6.35
C ARG A 54 -7.85 17.60 7.33
N PRO A 55 -8.85 16.73 7.08
CA PRO A 55 -9.09 15.57 7.92
C PRO A 55 -7.93 14.57 7.84
N ILE A 56 -7.77 13.79 8.90
CA ILE A 56 -6.78 12.71 8.95
C ILE A 56 -7.40 11.45 8.35
N PHE A 57 -6.72 10.86 7.38
CA PHE A 57 -6.95 9.47 6.97
C PHE A 57 -6.07 8.57 7.83
N PHE A 58 -6.68 7.84 8.77
CA PHE A 58 -5.97 6.95 9.67
C PHE A 58 -5.88 5.54 9.07
N MET A 59 -4.66 5.05 8.86
CA MET A 59 -4.39 3.70 8.38
C MET A 59 -3.68 2.89 9.46
N ALA A 60 -4.26 1.74 9.81
CA ALA A 60 -3.63 0.72 10.63
C ALA A 60 -3.36 -0.50 9.78
N ALA A 61 -2.11 -0.93 9.74
CA ALA A 61 -1.66 -2.01 8.89
C ALA A 61 -0.46 -2.73 9.54
N ALA A 62 -0.25 -3.99 9.20
CA ALA A 62 0.89 -4.78 9.62
C ALA A 62 1.43 -5.57 8.44
N ALA A 63 2.75 -5.81 8.39
CA ALA A 63 3.37 -6.50 7.26
C ALA A 63 2.83 -7.93 7.00
N THR A 64 2.21 -8.53 8.00
CA THR A 64 1.57 -9.84 7.89
C THR A 64 0.17 -9.79 7.28
N CYS A 65 -0.39 -8.61 7.01
CA CYS A 65 -1.71 -8.45 6.40
C CYS A 65 -1.63 -8.72 4.89
N ASN A 66 -1.58 -10.02 4.52
CA ASN A 66 -1.49 -10.46 3.13
C ASN A 66 -2.67 -9.95 2.29
N GLY A 67 -2.40 -9.56 1.05
CA GLY A 67 -3.39 -9.18 0.04
C GLY A 67 -3.85 -7.73 0.09
N ILE A 68 -3.27 -6.88 0.96
CA ILE A 68 -3.59 -5.45 1.01
C ILE A 68 -2.45 -4.64 0.35
N PRO A 69 -2.69 -3.99 -0.81
CA PRO A 69 -1.68 -3.17 -1.47
C PRO A 69 -1.18 -2.03 -0.56
N GLY A 70 0.14 -1.79 -0.55
CA GLY A 70 0.77 -0.75 0.27
C GLY A 70 0.99 -1.15 1.73
N VAL A 71 0.60 -2.37 2.10
CA VAL A 71 0.92 -3.01 3.37
C VAL A 71 1.85 -4.18 3.04
N PHE A 72 3.14 -3.87 2.89
CA PHE A 72 4.18 -4.88 2.67
C PHE A 72 4.48 -5.64 3.95
#